data_AF-A0A1F9Z758-F1
#
_entry.id   AF-A0A1F9Z758-F1
#
_cell.length_a   1.000
_cell.length_b   1.000
_cell.length_c   1.000
_cell.angle_alpha   90.00
_cell.angle_beta   90.00
_cell.angle_gamma   90.00
#
_symmetry.space_group_name_H-M   'P 1'
#
loop_
_entity.id
_entity.type
_entity.pdbx_description
1 polymer ?
#
loop_
_entity_poly.entity_id
_entity_poly.type
_entity_poly.pdbx_seq_one_letter_code
_entity_poly.pdbx_strand_id
1 'polypeptide(L)'
;MPRNIFVEELVHTPIEEQGTEIVERKGIGHPDSIADGLAESVCRALCRMYLERYGRILHHNTDQAEVVGGQSAPKFGGGVVLEPAYIVLVGRATTTVNGERLPYRTTAVEAARDYLRKTCTNLNVDADVTLDCKIGQGSVDLRGLYDTQKHLANDTSFGVGFAPFSETETLVLKTEELINGPLKKDLREVGQDIKVMGVRHGDSIRLTIAAALVDRFVPDKGHYRNVVQELRERVLDNAVKHTDRAVKVDINTGDNPDAGIYYLTVTGLSWENGDDGSVGRGNRVSGLITPCRPMSMEAAAGKNPVTHVGKLYNLLSFDIADRIVRENAGKVKEVWVRIVSQIGKPIDEPQAATAQIIPAKGSKLASIKKDAEGIVDQELEKIYKLTDRIVAGKVRVF
;
A
#
# COMPACT_ATOMS: atom_id res chain seq x y z
N MET A 1 12.24 -12.55 29.11
CA MET A 1 10.98 -12.51 29.87
C MET A 1 9.86 -12.95 28.93
N PRO A 2 8.70 -13.45 29.41
CA PRO A 2 7.58 -13.71 28.50
C PRO A 2 7.17 -12.41 27.80
N ARG A 3 6.85 -12.47 26.50
CA ARG A 3 6.35 -11.32 25.73
C ARG A 3 4.97 -10.92 26.25
N ASN A 4 4.64 -9.62 26.17
CA ASN A 4 3.35 -9.09 26.60
C ASN A 4 2.25 -9.39 25.56
N ILE A 5 1.76 -10.63 25.57
CA ILE A 5 0.76 -11.12 24.63
C ILE A 5 -0.60 -11.20 25.32
N PHE A 6 -1.62 -10.63 24.67
CA PHE A 6 -2.99 -10.61 25.16
C PHE A 6 -3.93 -11.15 24.09
N VAL A 7 -4.74 -12.13 24.45
CA VAL A 7 -5.78 -12.68 23.58
C VAL A 7 -7.12 -12.53 24.27
N GLU A 8 -8.03 -11.81 23.62
CA GLU A 8 -9.33 -11.42 24.17
C GLU A 8 -10.45 -11.59 23.14
N GLU A 9 -11.67 -11.73 23.65
CA GLU A 9 -12.87 -11.84 22.82
C GLU A 9 -13.33 -10.44 22.42
N LEU A 10 -13.64 -10.27 21.14
CA LEU A 10 -14.16 -9.02 20.59
C LEU A 10 -15.68 -9.09 20.51
N VAL A 11 -16.38 -8.26 21.28
CA VAL A 11 -17.83 -8.08 21.16
C VAL A 11 -18.09 -6.97 20.14
N HIS A 12 -18.20 -7.36 18.88
CA HIS A 12 -18.45 -6.46 17.75
C HIS A 12 -19.27 -7.20 16.70
N THR A 13 -20.06 -6.46 15.90
CA THR A 13 -20.71 -7.05 14.72
C THR A 13 -19.65 -7.31 13.65
N PRO A 14 -19.43 -8.56 13.20
CA PRO A 14 -18.52 -8.87 12.11
C PRO A 14 -18.77 -7.98 10.89
N ILE A 15 -17.72 -7.59 10.16
CA ILE A 15 -17.81 -6.70 9.00
C ILE A 15 -18.87 -7.19 8.01
N GLU A 16 -18.86 -8.49 7.71
CA GLU A 16 -19.83 -9.13 6.79
C GLU A 16 -21.29 -9.01 7.24
N GLU A 17 -21.53 -8.83 8.54
CA GLU A 17 -22.88 -8.75 9.14
C GLU A 17 -23.31 -7.31 9.42
N GLN A 18 -22.45 -6.33 9.18
CA GLN A 18 -22.82 -4.92 9.27
C GLN A 18 -23.71 -4.53 8.08
N GLY A 19 -24.66 -3.63 8.33
CA GLY A 19 -25.58 -3.15 7.31
C GLY A 19 -24.92 -2.30 6.23
N THR A 20 -23.76 -1.70 6.50
CA THR A 20 -23.00 -0.90 5.53
C THR A 20 -21.51 -1.13 5.71
N GLU A 21 -20.77 -1.16 4.60
CA GLU A 21 -19.31 -1.25 4.58
C GLU A 21 -18.75 -0.38 3.45
N ILE A 22 -17.62 0.27 3.72
CA ILE A 22 -16.92 1.14 2.76
C ILE A 22 -15.48 0.65 2.69
N VAL A 23 -14.99 0.46 1.46
CA VAL A 23 -13.60 0.08 1.18
C VAL A 23 -13.09 0.87 -0.01
N GLU A 24 -11.88 1.40 0.10
CA GLU A 24 -11.22 2.08 -1.01
C GLU A 24 -9.85 1.46 -1.30
N ARG A 25 -9.46 1.48 -2.58
CA ARG A 25 -8.11 1.22 -3.03
C ARG A 25 -7.67 2.28 -4.04
N LYS A 26 -6.53 2.90 -3.76
CA LYS A 26 -5.79 3.71 -4.71
C LYS A 26 -4.78 2.81 -5.44
N GLY A 27 -4.89 2.76 -6.75
CA GLY A 27 -4.11 1.87 -7.61
C GLY A 27 -2.71 2.39 -7.88
N ILE A 28 -1.89 1.58 -8.53
CA ILE A 28 -0.44 1.82 -8.66
C ILE A 28 -0.06 3.14 -9.36
N GLY A 29 -0.93 3.72 -10.19
CA GLY A 29 -0.71 5.01 -10.86
C GLY A 29 -1.29 6.22 -10.14
N HIS A 30 -2.07 6.03 -9.06
CA HIS A 30 -2.61 7.13 -8.26
C HIS A 30 -1.45 7.89 -7.59
N PRO A 31 -1.47 9.24 -7.52
CA PRO A 31 -0.33 10.02 -7.04
C PRO A 31 0.15 9.64 -5.64
N ASP A 32 -0.76 9.43 -4.68
CA ASP A 32 -0.38 8.92 -3.34
C ASP A 32 0.33 7.55 -3.39
N SER A 33 -0.13 6.64 -4.25
CA SER A 33 0.48 5.30 -4.40
C SER A 33 1.81 5.37 -5.15
N ILE A 34 1.98 6.33 -6.05
CA ILE A 34 3.28 6.65 -6.66
C ILE A 34 4.25 7.15 -5.59
N ALA A 35 3.82 8.05 -4.70
CA ALA A 35 4.65 8.52 -3.59
C ALA A 35 5.09 7.36 -2.68
N ASP A 36 4.17 6.49 -2.27
CA ASP A 36 4.48 5.28 -1.50
C ASP A 36 5.44 4.34 -2.25
N GLY A 37 5.19 4.09 -3.54
CA GLY A 37 6.02 3.23 -4.38
C GLY A 37 7.45 3.76 -4.59
N LEU A 38 7.61 5.07 -4.76
CA LEU A 38 8.90 5.76 -4.82
C LEU A 38 9.65 5.61 -3.51
N ALA A 39 9.01 5.95 -2.38
CA ALA A 39 9.58 5.87 -1.05
C ALA A 39 10.09 4.46 -0.74
N GLU A 40 9.28 3.42 -1.01
CA GLU A 40 9.67 2.03 -0.80
C GLU A 40 10.78 1.57 -1.75
N SER A 41 10.74 1.97 -3.01
CA SER A 41 11.78 1.62 -3.99
C SER A 41 13.14 2.18 -3.59
N VAL A 42 13.16 3.44 -3.11
CA VAL A 42 14.36 4.09 -2.56
C VAL A 42 14.87 3.36 -1.32
N CYS A 43 13.99 3.04 -0.35
CA CYS A 43 14.37 2.29 0.85
C CYS A 43 15.06 0.97 0.49
N ARG A 44 14.45 0.20 -0.41
CA ARG A 44 14.99 -1.11 -0.83
C ARG A 44 16.30 -0.99 -1.62
N ALA A 45 16.49 0.08 -2.40
CA ALA A 45 17.74 0.35 -3.07
C ALA A 45 18.86 0.72 -2.08
N LEU A 46 18.57 1.55 -1.08
CA LEU A 46 19.52 1.88 -0.01
C LEU A 46 19.88 0.64 0.82
N CYS A 47 18.91 -0.20 1.17
CA CYS A 47 19.15 -1.48 1.84
C CYS A 47 20.16 -2.35 1.06
N ARG A 48 19.95 -2.52 -0.25
CA ARG A 48 20.85 -3.30 -1.11
C ARG A 48 22.25 -2.71 -1.16
N MET A 49 22.37 -1.40 -1.36
CA MET A 49 23.66 -0.69 -1.33
C MET A 49 24.41 -0.91 0.00
N TYR A 50 23.71 -0.82 1.13
CA TYR A 50 24.33 -1.02 2.45
C TYR A 50 24.74 -2.47 2.68
N LEU A 51 23.91 -3.44 2.27
CA LEU A 51 24.24 -4.86 2.36
C LEU A 51 25.47 -5.22 1.50
N GLU A 52 25.51 -4.74 0.25
CA GLU A 52 26.62 -5.00 -0.66
C GLU A 52 27.95 -4.42 -0.17
N ARG A 53 27.92 -3.21 0.44
CA ARG A 53 29.14 -2.51 0.88
C ARG A 53 29.60 -2.89 2.29
N TYR A 54 28.66 -3.19 3.19
CA TYR A 54 28.95 -3.31 4.61
C TYR A 54 28.38 -4.58 5.27
N GLY A 55 27.72 -5.46 4.50
CA GLY A 55 27.14 -6.71 5.01
C GLY A 55 25.96 -6.50 5.97
N ARG A 56 25.48 -5.26 6.14
CA ARG A 56 24.35 -4.91 7.01
C ARG A 56 23.62 -3.69 6.50
N ILE A 57 22.33 -3.60 6.81
CA ILE A 57 21.52 -2.42 6.52
C ILE A 57 21.84 -1.33 7.54
N LEU A 58 22.17 -0.14 7.07
CA LEU A 58 22.40 1.04 7.91
C LEU A 58 21.13 1.86 8.06
N HIS A 59 21.14 2.78 9.03
CA HIS A 59 19.99 3.63 9.31
C HIS A 59 19.64 4.54 8.13
N HIS A 60 18.36 4.53 7.78
CA HIS A 60 17.73 5.43 6.81
C HIS A 60 16.22 5.38 7.01
N ASN A 61 15.51 6.45 6.70
CA ASN A 61 14.05 6.49 6.56
C ASN A 61 13.72 7.42 5.40
N THR A 62 13.16 6.88 4.32
CA THR A 62 12.82 7.61 3.09
C THR A 62 11.31 7.60 2.87
N ASP A 63 10.56 7.64 3.96
CA ASP A 63 9.10 7.60 4.05
C ASP A 63 8.46 8.99 3.86
N GLN A 64 9.12 9.85 3.09
CA GLN A 64 8.68 11.20 2.79
C GLN A 64 8.95 11.46 1.31
N ALA A 65 7.90 11.59 0.52
CA ALA A 65 7.98 12.00 -0.87
C ALA A 65 6.70 12.74 -1.23
N GLU A 66 6.84 13.74 -2.10
CA GLU A 66 5.71 14.48 -2.67
C GLU A 66 5.76 14.36 -4.19
N VAL A 67 4.60 14.10 -4.77
CA VAL A 67 4.31 14.19 -6.20
C VAL A 67 3.47 15.46 -6.36
N VAL A 68 4.03 16.47 -7.02
CA VAL A 68 3.34 17.71 -7.36
C VAL A 68 2.91 17.62 -8.81
N GLY A 69 1.60 17.80 -9.04
CA GLY A 69 0.98 17.63 -10.33
C GLY A 69 1.56 18.58 -11.39
N GLY A 70 1.75 18.07 -12.60
CA GLY A 70 2.11 18.85 -13.78
C GLY A 70 0.88 19.55 -14.41
N GLN A 71 1.01 19.92 -15.67
CA GLN A 71 -0.10 20.34 -16.52
C GLN A 71 -0.05 19.59 -17.85
N SER A 72 -1.21 19.20 -18.38
CA SER A 72 -1.31 18.54 -19.69
C SER A 72 -2.49 19.07 -20.50
N ALA A 73 -2.44 18.84 -21.81
CA ALA A 73 -3.53 19.12 -22.73
C ALA A 73 -3.97 17.82 -23.42
N PRO A 74 -4.69 16.94 -22.71
CA PRO A 74 -5.14 15.67 -23.28
C PRO A 74 -6.20 15.93 -24.35
N LYS A 75 -6.15 15.16 -25.43
CA LYS A 75 -7.16 15.20 -26.49
C LYS A 75 -7.28 13.85 -27.15
N PHE A 76 -8.49 13.55 -27.65
CA PHE A 76 -8.72 12.36 -28.45
C PHE A 76 -7.67 12.21 -29.56
N GLY A 77 -7.05 11.03 -29.65
CA GLY A 77 -5.99 10.72 -30.60
C GLY A 77 -4.58 11.17 -30.21
N GLY A 78 -4.40 11.84 -29.08
CA GLY A 78 -3.09 12.16 -28.49
C GLY A 78 -2.88 13.63 -28.18
N GLY A 79 -2.64 13.94 -26.91
CA GLY A 79 -2.33 15.27 -26.38
C GLY A 79 -0.85 15.46 -26.09
N VAL A 80 -0.55 16.39 -25.20
CA VAL A 80 0.82 16.74 -24.82
C VAL A 80 0.91 17.11 -23.34
N VAL A 81 2.00 16.72 -22.68
CA VAL A 81 2.35 17.24 -21.35
C VAL A 81 2.93 18.64 -21.54
N LEU A 82 2.31 19.63 -20.89
CA LEU A 82 2.68 21.04 -21.01
C LEU A 82 3.74 21.42 -19.98
N GLU A 83 3.55 20.98 -18.74
CA GLU A 83 4.46 21.22 -17.62
C GLU A 83 4.76 19.87 -16.95
N PRO A 84 6.05 19.50 -16.81
CA PRO A 84 6.40 18.25 -16.16
C PRO A 84 5.98 18.29 -14.71
N ALA A 85 5.46 17.18 -14.22
CA ALA A 85 5.21 17.01 -12.79
C ALA A 85 6.53 17.04 -12.01
N TYR A 86 6.46 17.49 -10.76
CA TYR A 86 7.63 17.63 -9.89
C TYR A 86 7.57 16.63 -8.75
N ILE A 87 8.62 15.82 -8.60
CA ILE A 87 8.70 14.80 -7.55
C ILE A 87 9.90 15.11 -6.67
N VAL A 88 9.69 15.19 -5.36
CA VAL A 88 10.77 15.39 -4.39
C VAL A 88 10.86 14.22 -3.42
N LEU A 89 12.04 13.58 -3.41
CA LEU A 89 12.38 12.53 -2.46
C LEU A 89 12.99 13.15 -1.21
N VAL A 90 12.40 12.91 -0.05
CA VAL A 90 12.82 13.47 1.25
C VAL A 90 13.11 12.32 2.22
N GLY A 91 13.88 12.61 3.27
CA GLY A 91 14.13 11.66 4.34
C GLY A 91 15.56 11.71 4.87
N ARG A 92 15.94 10.65 5.56
CA ARG A 92 17.23 10.47 6.22
C ARG A 92 17.94 9.25 5.68
N ALA A 93 19.24 9.34 5.49
CA ALA A 93 20.09 8.19 5.15
C ALA A 93 21.45 8.31 5.84
N THR A 94 22.12 7.17 6.00
CA THR A 94 23.54 7.15 6.36
C THR A 94 24.35 7.57 5.14
N THR A 95 25.04 8.71 5.24
CA THR A 95 25.73 9.37 4.12
C THR A 95 27.24 9.10 4.11
N THR A 96 27.81 8.73 5.26
CA THR A 96 29.24 8.50 5.44
C THR A 96 29.46 7.36 6.41
N VAL A 97 30.42 6.47 6.11
CA VAL A 97 30.83 5.36 6.98
C VAL A 97 32.36 5.31 7.00
N ASN A 98 32.98 5.35 8.18
CA ASN A 98 34.44 5.31 8.33
C ASN A 98 35.21 6.31 7.43
N GLY A 99 34.63 7.50 7.20
CA GLY A 99 35.20 8.53 6.32
C GLY A 99 34.87 8.38 4.83
N GLU A 100 34.32 7.24 4.39
CA GLU A 100 33.85 7.03 3.02
C GLU A 100 32.49 7.69 2.81
N ARG A 101 32.36 8.54 1.78
CA ARG A 101 31.07 9.13 1.37
C ARG A 101 30.29 8.16 0.49
N LEU A 102 29.01 7.99 0.78
CA LEU A 102 28.13 7.09 0.05
C LEU A 102 27.34 7.79 -1.06
N PRO A 103 27.04 7.11 -2.18
CA PRO A 103 26.25 7.66 -3.29
C PRO A 103 24.73 7.61 -3.02
N TYR A 104 24.30 7.87 -1.78
CA TYR A 104 22.92 7.63 -1.34
C TYR A 104 21.85 8.39 -2.16
N ARG A 105 22.12 9.63 -2.59
CA ARG A 105 21.20 10.39 -3.45
C ARG A 105 21.14 9.83 -4.87
N THR A 106 22.28 9.46 -5.43
CA THR A 106 22.35 8.83 -6.75
C THR A 106 21.54 7.53 -6.75
N THR A 107 21.77 6.67 -5.76
CA THR A 107 21.00 5.43 -5.56
C THR A 107 19.49 5.70 -5.41
N ALA A 108 19.09 6.73 -4.68
CA ALA A 108 17.68 7.10 -4.52
C ALA A 108 17.04 7.56 -5.85
N VAL A 109 17.72 8.45 -6.58
CA VAL A 109 17.23 8.98 -7.86
C VAL A 109 17.13 7.89 -8.92
N GLU A 110 18.11 7.00 -9.00
CA GLU A 110 18.08 5.84 -9.91
C GLU A 110 16.91 4.90 -9.58
N ALA A 111 16.73 4.54 -8.30
CA ALA A 111 15.64 3.68 -7.87
C ALA A 111 14.26 4.27 -8.15
N ALA A 112 14.10 5.59 -7.95
CA ALA A 112 12.88 6.30 -8.27
C ALA A 112 12.60 6.32 -9.78
N ARG A 113 13.62 6.61 -10.61
CA ARG A 113 13.48 6.56 -12.08
C ARG A 113 13.09 5.17 -12.57
N ASP A 114 13.73 4.12 -12.05
CA ASP A 114 13.41 2.74 -12.42
C ASP A 114 12.00 2.34 -12.00
N TYR A 115 11.56 2.79 -10.82
CA TYR A 115 10.19 2.58 -10.36
C TYR A 115 9.16 3.24 -11.30
N LEU A 116 9.38 4.50 -11.68
CA LEU A 116 8.51 5.22 -12.60
C LEU A 116 8.50 4.56 -13.98
N ARG A 117 9.66 4.21 -14.55
CA ARG A 117 9.75 3.53 -15.87
C ARG A 117 9.02 2.19 -15.87
N LYS A 118 9.10 1.44 -14.77
CA LYS A 118 8.44 0.14 -14.64
C LYS A 118 6.93 0.27 -14.46
N THR A 119 6.48 1.27 -13.69
CA THR A 119 5.09 1.38 -13.24
C THR A 119 4.25 2.23 -14.21
N CYS A 120 4.79 3.36 -14.66
CA CYS A 120 4.11 4.36 -15.47
C CYS A 120 4.46 4.16 -16.96
N THR A 121 3.88 3.14 -17.60
CA THR A 121 4.36 2.68 -18.93
C THR A 121 4.15 3.67 -20.07
N ASN A 122 3.30 4.68 -19.89
CA ASN A 122 2.99 5.68 -20.91
C ASN A 122 3.63 7.04 -20.64
N LEU A 123 4.39 7.17 -19.54
CA LEU A 123 5.08 8.36 -19.08
C LEU A 123 6.53 8.38 -19.61
N ASN A 124 6.97 9.50 -20.17
CA ASN A 124 8.38 9.73 -20.45
C ASN A 124 9.05 10.35 -19.21
N VAL A 125 9.66 9.52 -18.37
CA VAL A 125 10.28 9.95 -17.10
C VAL A 125 11.32 11.06 -17.29
N ASP A 126 12.01 11.13 -18.44
CA ASP A 126 13.07 12.12 -18.67
C ASP A 126 12.51 13.48 -19.14
N ALA A 127 11.30 13.51 -19.72
CA ALA A 127 10.67 14.73 -20.25
C ALA A 127 9.49 15.22 -19.40
N ASP A 128 8.70 14.31 -18.85
CA ASP A 128 7.41 14.59 -18.20
C ASP A 128 7.55 14.74 -16.68
N VAL A 129 8.75 14.49 -16.13
CA VAL A 129 9.00 14.53 -14.67
C VAL A 129 10.30 15.26 -14.34
N THR A 130 10.22 16.19 -13.40
CA THR A 130 11.39 16.72 -12.68
C THR A 130 11.55 15.98 -11.37
N LEU A 131 12.64 15.22 -11.22
CA LEU A 131 12.93 14.44 -10.01
C LEU A 131 14.04 15.12 -9.17
N ASP A 132 13.70 15.55 -7.96
CA ASP A 132 14.62 16.13 -6.98
C ASP A 132 14.82 15.17 -5.79
N CYS A 133 15.98 15.28 -5.14
CA CYS A 133 16.32 14.48 -3.98
C CYS A 133 16.93 15.35 -2.88
N LYS A 134 16.15 15.56 -1.82
CA LYS A 134 16.51 16.30 -0.62
C LYS A 134 16.80 15.38 0.57
N ILE A 135 16.98 14.07 0.35
CA ILE A 135 17.42 13.15 1.41
C ILE A 135 18.71 13.68 2.03
N GLY A 136 18.78 13.68 3.37
CA GLY A 136 19.89 14.21 4.13
C GLY A 136 20.40 13.25 5.19
N GLN A 137 21.40 13.68 5.96
CA GLN A 137 21.90 12.91 7.09
C GLN A 137 20.88 12.90 8.24
N GLY A 138 20.76 11.78 8.96
CA GLY A 138 20.00 11.65 10.20
C GLY A 138 20.57 12.49 11.35
N SER A 139 19.76 12.76 12.39
CA SER A 139 20.20 13.53 13.57
C SER A 139 21.31 12.80 14.36
N VAL A 140 22.10 13.58 15.08
CA VAL A 140 23.26 13.07 15.86
C VAL A 140 22.80 12.26 17.07
N ASP A 141 21.74 12.70 17.74
CA ASP A 141 21.26 12.17 19.02
C ASP A 141 20.76 10.73 18.92
N LEU A 142 20.28 10.33 17.74
CA LEU A 142 19.73 9.00 17.53
C LEU A 142 20.77 7.98 17.06
N ARG A 143 22.03 8.37 16.77
CA ARG A 143 23.07 7.44 16.27
C ARG A 143 23.31 6.21 17.15
N GLY A 144 23.23 6.36 18.48
CA GLY A 144 23.40 5.24 19.43
C GLY A 144 22.22 4.26 19.47
N LEU A 145 21.01 4.75 19.16
CA LEU A 145 19.77 3.99 19.02
C LEU A 145 19.63 3.36 17.62
N TYR A 146 20.27 3.98 16.62
CA TYR A 146 20.28 3.59 15.20
C TYR A 146 21.26 2.49 14.84
N ASP A 147 21.96 1.90 15.82
CA ASP A 147 22.69 0.67 15.56
C ASP A 147 21.68 -0.46 15.28
N THR A 148 21.44 -0.69 14.00
CA THR A 148 20.48 -1.68 13.50
C THR A 148 20.78 -3.09 13.99
N GLN A 149 22.01 -3.37 14.43
CA GLN A 149 22.41 -4.66 15.00
C GLN A 149 21.76 -4.93 16.36
N LYS A 150 21.32 -3.89 17.09
CA LYS A 150 20.64 -4.05 18.37
C LYS A 150 19.16 -4.37 18.23
N HIS A 151 18.60 -4.21 17.03
CA HIS A 151 17.19 -4.39 16.73
C HIS A 151 16.23 -3.74 17.75
N LEU A 152 16.57 -2.53 18.18
CA LEU A 152 15.71 -1.75 19.07
C LEU A 152 14.70 -0.96 18.25
N ALA A 153 13.47 -0.88 18.74
CA ALA A 153 12.42 -0.05 18.17
C ALA A 153 12.90 1.40 18.06
N ASN A 154 12.83 1.95 16.86
CA ASN A 154 13.25 3.32 16.57
C ASN A 154 12.28 4.37 17.11
N ASP A 155 11.05 3.97 17.42
CA ASP A 155 9.94 4.84 17.81
C ASP A 155 8.93 4.10 18.72
N THR A 156 8.03 4.86 19.33
CA THR A 156 6.84 4.38 20.05
C THR A 156 5.65 4.49 19.10
N SER A 157 5.43 3.43 18.31
CA SER A 157 4.41 3.36 17.26
C SER A 157 3.61 2.06 17.39
N PHE A 158 2.59 1.92 16.56
CA PHE A 158 1.76 0.73 16.54
C PHE A 158 1.42 0.25 15.12
N GLY A 159 1.31 -1.07 14.97
CA GLY A 159 0.82 -1.73 13.78
C GLY A 159 -0.55 -2.35 14.01
N VAL A 160 -1.39 -2.38 12.97
CA VAL A 160 -2.73 -2.95 13.01
C VAL A 160 -2.96 -3.84 11.80
N GLY A 161 -3.48 -5.04 12.06
CA GLY A 161 -3.79 -6.02 11.03
C GLY A 161 -5.08 -6.76 11.36
N PHE A 162 -5.66 -7.39 10.35
CA PHE A 162 -6.91 -8.14 10.52
C PHE A 162 -7.03 -9.24 9.48
N ALA A 163 -7.86 -10.24 9.80
CA ALA A 163 -8.21 -11.32 8.91
C ALA A 163 -9.56 -11.95 9.30
N PRO A 164 -10.26 -12.62 8.37
CA PRO A 164 -10.03 -12.57 6.92
C PRO A 164 -10.46 -11.22 6.35
N PHE A 165 -10.13 -10.95 5.08
CA PHE A 165 -10.80 -9.89 4.33
C PHE A 165 -12.27 -10.24 4.11
N SER A 166 -13.13 -9.24 4.13
CA SER A 166 -14.52 -9.36 3.68
C SER A 166 -14.58 -9.57 2.16
N GLU A 167 -15.75 -9.93 1.65
CA GLU A 167 -16.06 -9.99 0.22
C GLU A 167 -15.89 -8.60 -0.42
N THR A 168 -16.33 -7.52 0.24
CA THR A 168 -16.15 -6.15 -0.29
C THR A 168 -14.67 -5.77 -0.36
N GLU A 169 -13.90 -6.07 0.69
CA GLU A 169 -12.45 -5.85 0.75
C GLU A 169 -11.72 -6.62 -0.35
N THR A 170 -12.05 -7.90 -0.48
CA THR A 170 -11.51 -8.77 -1.52
C THR A 170 -11.87 -8.27 -2.91
N LEU A 171 -13.13 -7.90 -3.15
CA LEU A 171 -13.62 -7.43 -4.43
C LEU A 171 -12.95 -6.11 -4.86
N VAL A 172 -12.81 -5.14 -3.95
CA VAL A 172 -12.13 -3.87 -4.22
C VAL A 172 -10.65 -4.10 -4.55
N LEU A 173 -9.95 -4.90 -3.74
CA LEU A 173 -8.55 -5.25 -3.98
C LEU A 173 -8.37 -5.92 -5.35
N LYS A 174 -9.16 -6.97 -5.60
CA LYS A 174 -9.05 -7.79 -6.81
C LYS A 174 -9.47 -7.04 -8.07
N THR A 175 -10.38 -6.09 -7.96
CA THR A 175 -10.77 -5.21 -9.08
C THR A 175 -9.59 -4.35 -9.52
N GLU A 176 -8.87 -3.69 -8.61
CA GLU A 176 -7.70 -2.90 -8.99
C GLU A 176 -6.57 -3.80 -9.54
N GLU A 177 -6.30 -4.94 -8.90
CA GLU A 177 -5.27 -5.90 -9.36
C GLU A 177 -5.61 -6.50 -10.75
N LEU A 178 -6.90 -6.68 -11.05
CA LEU A 178 -7.35 -7.12 -12.37
C LEU A 178 -7.06 -6.05 -13.44
N ILE A 179 -7.43 -4.81 -13.17
CA ILE A 179 -7.30 -3.70 -14.13
C ILE A 179 -5.83 -3.33 -14.36
N ASN A 180 -5.03 -3.26 -13.29
CA ASN A 180 -3.60 -2.95 -13.35
C ASN A 180 -2.69 -4.16 -13.58
N GLY A 181 -3.27 -5.35 -13.69
CA GLY A 181 -2.56 -6.59 -14.03
C GLY A 181 -3.06 -7.17 -15.35
N PRO A 182 -3.83 -8.28 -15.34
CA PRO A 182 -4.22 -9.01 -16.54
C PRO A 182 -4.82 -8.15 -17.67
N LEU A 183 -5.70 -7.20 -17.34
CA LEU A 183 -6.43 -6.44 -18.36
C LEU A 183 -5.55 -5.46 -19.15
N LYS A 184 -4.36 -5.08 -18.66
CA LYS A 184 -3.45 -4.18 -19.40
C LYS A 184 -2.98 -4.74 -20.74
N LYS A 185 -3.05 -6.07 -20.93
CA LYS A 185 -2.68 -6.71 -22.20
C LYS A 185 -3.73 -6.49 -23.30
N ASP A 186 -4.99 -6.40 -22.89
CA ASP A 186 -6.13 -6.35 -23.81
C ASP A 186 -6.71 -4.93 -23.90
N LEU A 187 -6.59 -4.14 -22.83
CA LEU A 187 -7.10 -2.78 -22.69
C LEU A 187 -5.96 -1.78 -22.45
N ARG A 188 -5.16 -1.54 -23.48
CA ARG A 188 -4.03 -0.60 -23.43
C ARG A 188 -4.47 0.86 -23.24
N GLU A 189 -5.72 1.16 -23.58
CA GLU A 189 -6.38 2.45 -23.39
C GLU A 189 -6.51 2.82 -21.93
N VAL A 190 -6.61 1.83 -21.04
CA VAL A 190 -6.77 2.09 -19.61
C VAL A 190 -5.38 2.34 -19.01
N GLY A 191 -5.20 3.53 -18.42
CA GLY A 191 -4.00 3.98 -17.73
C GLY A 191 -3.84 3.39 -16.32
N GLN A 192 -2.68 3.61 -15.69
CA GLN A 192 -2.36 2.99 -14.40
C GLN A 192 -3.03 3.65 -13.20
N ASP A 193 -3.50 4.89 -13.35
CA ASP A 193 -4.25 5.57 -12.31
C ASP A 193 -5.70 5.08 -12.27
N ILE A 194 -5.90 4.13 -11.35
CA ILE A 194 -7.17 3.47 -11.06
C ILE A 194 -7.47 3.70 -9.59
N LYS A 195 -8.66 4.20 -9.28
CA LYS A 195 -9.18 4.25 -7.91
C LYS A 195 -10.47 3.46 -7.83
N VAL A 196 -10.55 2.51 -6.92
CA VAL A 196 -11.73 1.66 -6.71
C VAL A 196 -12.32 1.97 -5.34
N MET A 197 -13.60 2.34 -5.32
CA MET A 197 -14.39 2.55 -4.12
C MET A 197 -15.53 1.54 -4.10
N GLY A 198 -15.57 0.68 -3.09
CA GLY A 198 -16.67 -0.25 -2.82
C GLY A 198 -17.53 0.25 -1.67
N VAL A 199 -18.83 0.34 -1.90
CA VAL A 199 -19.83 0.59 -0.86
C VAL A 199 -20.82 -0.55 -0.87
N ARG A 200 -20.86 -1.33 0.21
CA ARG A 200 -21.86 -2.37 0.41
C ARG A 200 -22.99 -1.84 1.30
N HIS A 201 -24.22 -2.14 0.92
CA HIS A 201 -25.40 -1.97 1.77
C HIS A 201 -26.25 -3.23 1.71
N GLY A 202 -26.36 -3.95 2.83
CA GLY A 202 -26.93 -5.30 2.86
C GLY A 202 -26.21 -6.23 1.87
N ASP A 203 -26.98 -6.81 0.95
CA ASP A 203 -26.52 -7.76 -0.08
C ASP A 203 -26.25 -7.11 -1.44
N SER A 204 -26.10 -5.79 -1.48
CA SER A 204 -25.70 -5.06 -2.70
C SER A 204 -24.38 -4.34 -2.50
N ILE A 205 -23.47 -4.48 -3.47
CA ILE A 205 -22.20 -3.76 -3.53
C ILE A 205 -22.20 -2.83 -4.74
N ARG A 206 -21.88 -1.56 -4.51
CA ARG A 206 -21.61 -0.59 -5.57
C ARG A 206 -20.11 -0.33 -5.65
N LEU A 207 -19.50 -0.71 -6.77
CA LEU A 207 -18.12 -0.36 -7.11
C LEU A 207 -18.11 0.90 -7.97
N THR A 208 -17.51 1.98 -7.47
CA THR A 208 -17.19 3.17 -8.27
C THR A 208 -15.72 3.13 -8.65
N ILE A 209 -15.41 3.20 -9.94
CA ILE A 209 -14.05 3.12 -10.46
C ILE A 209 -13.74 4.43 -11.19
N ALA A 210 -12.70 5.13 -10.77
CA ALA A 210 -12.07 6.17 -11.56
C ALA A 210 -10.89 5.53 -12.31
N ALA A 211 -10.89 5.57 -13.63
CA ALA A 211 -9.93 4.90 -14.48
C ALA A 211 -9.46 5.85 -15.58
N ALA A 212 -8.22 6.33 -15.48
CA ALA A 212 -7.65 7.24 -16.46
C ALA A 212 -7.55 6.53 -17.82
N LEU A 213 -7.97 7.19 -18.90
CA LEU A 213 -7.80 6.67 -20.27
C LEU A 213 -6.67 7.41 -20.97
N VAL A 214 -5.80 6.67 -21.67
CA VAL A 214 -4.63 7.17 -22.38
C VAL A 214 -5.05 7.65 -23.76
N ASP A 215 -4.94 8.94 -23.99
CA ASP A 215 -5.62 9.64 -25.07
C ASP A 215 -5.17 9.25 -26.49
N ARG A 216 -3.89 8.93 -26.69
CA ARG A 216 -3.33 8.44 -27.97
C ARG A 216 -3.92 7.10 -28.41
N PHE A 217 -4.51 6.34 -27.48
CA PHE A 217 -5.20 5.09 -27.79
C PHE A 217 -6.72 5.26 -27.92
N VAL A 218 -7.24 6.48 -27.71
CA VAL A 218 -8.66 6.79 -27.76
C VAL A 218 -8.92 7.86 -28.83
N PRO A 219 -9.21 7.47 -30.09
CA PRO A 219 -9.30 8.40 -31.21
C PRO A 219 -10.53 9.32 -31.17
N ASP A 220 -11.58 8.94 -30.46
CA ASP A 220 -12.82 9.70 -30.38
C ASP A 220 -13.69 9.33 -29.16
N LYS A 221 -14.78 10.09 -28.98
CA LYS A 221 -15.77 9.92 -27.91
C LYS A 221 -16.47 8.56 -27.93
N GLY A 222 -16.67 7.98 -29.12
CA GLY A 222 -17.30 6.67 -29.28
C GLY A 222 -16.40 5.55 -28.76
N HIS A 223 -15.12 5.59 -29.14
CA HIS A 223 -14.11 4.65 -28.64
C HIS A 223 -13.99 4.72 -27.11
N TYR A 224 -13.95 5.93 -26.54
CA TYR A 224 -13.93 6.12 -25.09
C TYR A 224 -15.08 5.38 -24.39
N ARG A 225 -16.31 5.57 -24.88
CA ARG A 225 -17.50 4.93 -24.31
C ARG A 225 -17.43 3.40 -24.42
N ASN A 226 -16.91 2.89 -25.54
CA ASN A 226 -16.75 1.45 -25.73
C ASN A 226 -15.72 0.86 -24.75
N VAL A 227 -14.58 1.53 -24.54
CA VAL A 227 -13.56 1.10 -23.57
C VAL A 227 -14.12 1.10 -22.16
N VAL A 228 -14.86 2.14 -21.77
CA VAL A 228 -15.51 2.22 -20.45
C VAL A 228 -16.53 1.09 -20.27
N GLN A 229 -17.31 0.77 -21.31
CA GLN A 229 -18.28 -0.32 -21.27
C GLN A 229 -17.60 -1.70 -21.20
N GLU A 230 -16.56 -1.94 -22.00
CA GLU A 230 -15.81 -3.20 -21.95
C GLU A 230 -15.13 -3.39 -20.59
N LEU A 231 -14.53 -2.34 -20.03
CA LEU A 231 -13.96 -2.38 -18.69
C LEU A 231 -15.02 -2.72 -17.63
N ARG A 232 -16.22 -2.14 -17.73
CA ARG A 232 -17.35 -2.42 -16.83
C ARG A 232 -17.76 -3.89 -16.89
N GLU A 233 -17.89 -4.44 -18.09
CA GLU A 233 -18.26 -5.85 -18.31
C GLU A 233 -17.20 -6.79 -17.75
N ARG A 234 -15.92 -6.54 -18.04
CA ARG A 234 -14.79 -7.33 -17.51
C ARG A 234 -14.74 -7.33 -15.98
N VAL A 235 -15.05 -6.20 -15.34
CA VAL A 235 -15.11 -6.11 -13.87
C VAL A 235 -16.30 -6.89 -13.33
N LEU A 236 -17.49 -6.76 -13.93
CA LEU A 236 -18.67 -7.52 -13.53
C LEU A 236 -18.45 -9.04 -13.67
N ASP A 237 -17.88 -9.48 -14.78
CA ASP A 237 -17.54 -10.89 -15.04
C ASP A 237 -16.50 -11.43 -14.05
N ASN A 238 -15.62 -10.58 -13.52
CA ASN A 238 -14.68 -11.00 -12.49
C ASN A 238 -15.30 -10.96 -11.09
N ALA A 239 -16.26 -10.06 -10.83
CA ALA A 239 -16.89 -9.90 -9.54
C ALA A 239 -17.60 -11.17 -9.05
N VAL A 240 -18.23 -11.93 -9.95
CA VAL A 240 -18.91 -13.21 -9.64
C VAL A 240 -17.99 -14.28 -9.06
N LYS A 241 -16.65 -14.13 -9.18
CA LYS A 241 -15.68 -15.04 -8.57
C LYS A 241 -15.40 -14.73 -7.09
N HIS A 242 -15.87 -13.58 -6.62
CA HIS A 242 -15.49 -13.03 -5.31
C HIS A 242 -16.68 -12.81 -4.38
N THR A 243 -17.91 -12.77 -4.90
CA THR A 243 -19.13 -12.58 -4.11
C THR A 243 -20.37 -13.07 -4.87
N ASP A 244 -21.35 -13.57 -4.14
CA ASP A 244 -22.70 -13.87 -4.65
C ASP A 244 -23.66 -12.67 -4.52
N ARG A 245 -23.21 -11.56 -3.93
CA ARG A 245 -24.00 -10.34 -3.75
C ARG A 245 -24.25 -9.62 -5.07
N ALA A 246 -25.31 -8.82 -5.12
CA ALA A 246 -25.61 -8.00 -6.29
C ALA A 246 -24.56 -6.90 -6.45
N VAL A 247 -23.74 -6.96 -7.51
CA VAL A 247 -22.69 -5.96 -7.79
C VAL A 247 -23.14 -5.01 -8.89
N LYS A 248 -23.08 -3.70 -8.61
CA LYS A 248 -23.19 -2.62 -9.61
C LYS A 248 -21.84 -1.94 -9.75
N VAL A 249 -21.33 -1.84 -10.98
CA VAL A 249 -20.08 -1.12 -11.29
C VAL A 249 -20.44 0.21 -11.93
N ASP A 250 -19.83 1.32 -11.53
CA ASP A 250 -19.91 2.60 -12.21
C ASP A 250 -18.48 3.09 -12.49
N ILE A 251 -18.22 3.57 -13.71
CA ILE A 251 -16.88 3.96 -14.15
C ILE A 251 -16.91 5.42 -14.56
N ASN A 252 -15.90 6.18 -14.15
CA ASN A 252 -15.68 7.60 -14.50
C ASN A 252 -16.94 8.46 -14.32
N THR A 253 -17.56 8.35 -13.14
CA THR A 253 -18.80 9.07 -12.80
C THR A 253 -18.68 10.61 -12.82
N GLY A 254 -17.46 11.14 -12.96
CA GLY A 254 -17.21 12.57 -13.17
C GLY A 254 -17.27 13.03 -14.64
N ASP A 255 -17.41 12.11 -15.59
CA ASP A 255 -17.57 12.45 -17.00
C ASP A 255 -18.85 13.26 -17.24
N ASN A 256 -18.77 14.21 -18.17
CA ASN A 256 -19.93 14.94 -18.70
C ASN A 256 -19.79 15.05 -20.23
N PRO A 257 -20.30 14.07 -20.99
CA PRO A 257 -20.18 14.03 -22.44
C PRO A 257 -20.78 15.23 -23.18
N ASP A 258 -21.84 15.83 -22.62
CA ASP A 258 -22.52 17.00 -23.19
C ASP A 258 -21.65 18.25 -23.09
N ALA A 259 -20.91 18.39 -21.99
CA ALA A 259 -19.88 19.41 -21.81
C ALA A 259 -18.51 19.02 -22.40
N GLY A 260 -18.38 17.83 -23.00
CA GLY A 260 -17.11 17.32 -23.54
C GLY A 260 -16.07 16.95 -22.47
N ILE A 261 -16.50 16.72 -21.23
CA ILE A 261 -15.63 16.35 -20.11
C ILE A 261 -15.50 14.82 -20.07
N TYR A 262 -14.28 14.34 -20.17
CA TYR A 262 -13.91 12.93 -20.12
C TYR A 262 -12.65 12.77 -19.28
N TYR A 263 -12.54 11.66 -18.55
CA TYR A 263 -11.30 11.33 -17.83
C TYR A 263 -10.21 10.79 -18.78
N LEU A 264 -9.71 11.67 -19.64
CA LEU A 264 -8.60 11.46 -20.57
C LEU A 264 -7.30 12.02 -20.00
N THR A 265 -6.20 11.33 -20.32
CA THR A 265 -4.84 11.66 -19.88
C THR A 265 -3.85 11.32 -21.00
N VAL A 266 -2.73 12.02 -21.08
CA VAL A 266 -1.63 11.76 -22.02
C VAL A 266 -0.82 10.53 -21.60
N THR A 267 -0.65 10.36 -20.28
CA THR A 267 0.26 9.40 -19.65
C THR A 267 -0.47 8.27 -18.90
N GLY A 268 -1.80 8.31 -18.80
CA GLY A 268 -2.56 7.34 -18.01
C GLY A 268 -2.60 7.63 -16.51
N LEU A 269 -2.27 8.86 -16.11
CA LEU A 269 -2.04 9.28 -14.72
C LEU A 269 -2.67 10.65 -14.49
N SER A 270 -3.44 10.86 -13.41
CA SER A 270 -4.05 12.17 -13.10
C SER A 270 -3.04 13.27 -12.77
N TRP A 271 -1.92 12.89 -12.15
CA TRP A 271 -0.89 13.83 -11.69
C TRP A 271 -0.09 14.48 -12.82
N GLU A 272 -0.38 14.15 -14.08
CA GLU A 272 0.05 14.96 -15.21
C GLU A 272 -0.69 16.31 -15.30
N ASN A 273 -1.83 16.47 -14.61
CA ASN A 273 -2.72 17.62 -14.75
C ASN A 273 -3.29 18.13 -13.40
N GLY A 274 -2.40 18.27 -12.41
CA GLY A 274 -2.69 19.01 -11.17
C GLY A 274 -3.10 18.20 -9.93
N ASP A 275 -3.23 16.87 -10.03
CA ASP A 275 -3.43 16.02 -8.84
C ASP A 275 -2.09 15.76 -8.12
N ASP A 276 -2.04 16.05 -6.82
CA ASP A 276 -0.86 15.84 -5.97
C ASP A 276 -0.94 14.53 -5.18
N GLY A 277 0.18 14.08 -4.62
CA GLY A 277 0.18 12.94 -3.69
C GLY A 277 1.40 12.84 -2.79
N SER A 278 1.19 12.23 -1.63
CA SER A 278 2.19 12.09 -0.57
C SER A 278 2.24 10.69 0.02
N VAL A 279 3.41 10.31 0.54
CA VAL A 279 3.60 9.05 1.27
C VAL A 279 2.61 8.94 2.43
N GLY A 280 2.00 7.77 2.60
CA GLY A 280 1.09 7.49 3.70
C GLY A 280 -0.32 8.06 3.57
N ARG A 281 -0.65 8.72 2.45
CA ARG A 281 -1.99 9.21 2.13
C ARG A 281 -2.83 8.21 1.32
N GLY A 282 -2.19 7.11 0.93
CA GLY A 282 -2.77 6.01 0.20
C GLY A 282 -3.34 4.90 1.07
N ASN A 283 -3.22 3.68 0.55
CA ASN A 283 -3.67 2.46 1.20
C ASN A 283 -2.87 2.14 2.47
N ARG A 284 -3.41 1.26 3.32
CA ARG A 284 -2.62 0.64 4.40
C ARG A 284 -1.83 -0.56 3.85
N VAL A 285 -1.02 -1.21 4.68
CA VAL A 285 -0.26 -2.42 4.25
C VAL A 285 -1.14 -3.59 3.76
N SER A 286 -2.45 -3.58 4.11
CA SER A 286 -3.45 -4.49 3.54
C SER A 286 -3.60 -4.35 2.03
N GLY A 287 -3.25 -3.18 1.48
CA GLY A 287 -3.62 -2.77 0.12
C GLY A 287 -4.92 -1.98 0.06
N LEU A 288 -5.54 -1.65 1.19
CA LEU A 288 -6.88 -1.07 1.26
C LEU A 288 -6.96 0.06 2.29
N ILE A 289 -7.97 0.90 2.13
CA ILE A 289 -8.47 1.85 3.13
C ILE A 289 -9.83 1.33 3.58
N THR A 290 -9.95 0.99 4.87
CA THR A 290 -11.08 0.23 5.42
C THR A 290 -11.62 0.95 6.65
N PRO A 291 -12.42 2.02 6.51
CA PRO A 291 -12.96 2.79 7.63
C PRO A 291 -13.79 1.96 8.63
N CYS A 292 -14.31 0.80 8.23
CA CYS A 292 -15.02 -0.14 9.10
C CYS A 292 -14.09 -1.06 9.93
N ARG A 293 -12.77 -1.03 9.67
CA ARG A 293 -11.74 -1.79 10.39
C ARG A 293 -10.84 -0.83 11.20
N PRO A 294 -10.16 -1.31 12.25
CA PRO A 294 -9.10 -0.53 12.86
C PRO A 294 -7.92 -0.39 11.88
N MET A 295 -7.30 0.79 11.86
CA MET A 295 -6.14 1.09 11.00
C MET A 295 -5.02 1.77 11.78
N SER A 296 -3.78 1.55 11.36
CA SER A 296 -2.64 2.38 11.75
C SER A 296 -2.48 3.57 10.81
N MET A 297 -2.17 4.73 11.37
CA MET A 297 -1.81 5.93 10.60
C MET A 297 -0.34 5.93 10.15
N GLU A 298 0.47 4.97 10.63
CA GLU A 298 1.85 4.80 10.21
C GLU A 298 1.94 4.49 8.72
N ALA A 299 2.62 5.36 7.97
CA ALA A 299 3.03 5.06 6.60
C ALA A 299 4.10 3.97 6.63
N ALA A 300 3.90 2.84 5.95
CA ALA A 300 4.89 1.75 5.95
C ALA A 300 5.98 1.92 4.88
N ALA A 301 5.64 2.54 3.74
CA ALA A 301 6.55 2.73 2.63
C ALA A 301 7.75 3.61 3.00
N GLY A 302 8.95 3.22 2.59
CA GLY A 302 10.18 4.00 2.77
C GLY A 302 10.83 3.91 4.16
N LYS A 303 10.13 3.38 5.16
CA LYS A 303 10.68 3.15 6.51
C LYS A 303 11.68 2.00 6.54
N ASN A 304 12.70 2.13 7.38
CA ASN A 304 13.75 1.13 7.57
C ASN A 304 13.17 -0.26 7.89
N PRO A 305 13.56 -1.33 7.19
CA PRO A 305 13.00 -2.66 7.42
C PRO A 305 13.65 -3.43 8.57
N VAL A 306 14.57 -2.83 9.35
CA VAL A 306 15.27 -3.51 10.45
C VAL A 306 14.73 -3.11 11.81
N THR A 307 14.47 -1.82 12.03
CA THR A 307 14.12 -1.28 13.35
C THR A 307 12.83 -0.46 13.37
N HIS A 308 12.26 -0.14 12.19
CA HIS A 308 11.08 0.72 12.16
C HIS A 308 9.77 -0.05 12.40
N VAL A 309 9.29 0.02 13.64
CA VAL A 309 8.10 -0.72 14.09
C VAL A 309 6.81 -0.27 13.40
N GLY A 310 6.65 1.01 13.04
CA GLY A 310 5.55 1.47 12.18
C GLY A 310 5.42 0.69 10.86
N LYS A 311 6.52 0.18 10.29
CA LYS A 311 6.48 -0.74 9.14
C LYS A 311 6.34 -2.20 9.59
N LEU A 312 7.23 -2.65 10.46
CA LEU A 312 7.34 -4.06 10.83
C LEU A 312 6.09 -4.59 11.53
N TYR A 313 5.51 -3.84 12.47
CA TYR A 313 4.31 -4.27 13.20
C TYR A 313 3.06 -4.25 12.34
N ASN A 314 2.94 -3.30 11.40
CA ASN A 314 1.84 -3.34 10.44
C ASN A 314 1.91 -4.63 9.60
N LEU A 315 3.08 -4.97 9.06
CA LEU A 315 3.26 -6.21 8.30
C LEU A 315 3.04 -7.47 9.14
N LEU A 316 3.67 -7.52 10.32
CA LEU A 316 3.59 -8.67 11.23
C LEU A 316 2.16 -8.91 11.70
N SER A 317 1.40 -7.85 11.97
CA SER A 317 0.02 -7.97 12.44
C SER A 317 -0.91 -8.65 11.43
N PHE A 318 -0.68 -8.47 10.12
CA PHE A 318 -1.40 -9.19 9.07
C PHE A 318 -0.94 -10.65 8.95
N ASP A 319 0.37 -10.92 9.04
CA ASP A 319 0.89 -12.29 9.04
C ASP A 319 0.32 -13.10 10.24
N ILE A 320 0.25 -12.48 11.43
CA ILE A 320 -0.36 -13.07 12.63
C ILE A 320 -1.85 -13.31 12.42
N ALA A 321 -2.59 -12.30 11.93
CA ALA A 321 -4.04 -12.39 11.75
C ALA A 321 -4.41 -13.52 10.77
N ASP A 322 -3.75 -13.59 9.61
CA ASP A 322 -3.94 -14.65 8.62
C ASP A 322 -3.66 -16.03 9.23
N ARG A 323 -2.53 -16.16 9.94
CA ARG A 323 -2.11 -17.41 10.55
C ARG A 323 -3.07 -17.89 11.64
N ILE A 324 -3.60 -16.99 12.48
CA ILE A 324 -4.63 -17.31 13.47
C ILE A 324 -5.87 -17.90 12.80
N VAL A 325 -6.39 -17.23 11.76
CA VAL A 325 -7.58 -17.70 11.03
C VAL A 325 -7.33 -19.05 10.36
N ARG A 326 -6.19 -19.20 9.68
CA ARG A 326 -5.84 -20.42 8.94
C ARG A 326 -5.65 -21.63 9.85
N GLU A 327 -4.92 -21.48 10.95
CA GLU A 327 -4.65 -22.59 11.88
C GLU A 327 -5.85 -22.91 12.78
N ASN A 328 -6.83 -22.00 12.88
CA ASN A 328 -8.09 -22.20 13.61
C ASN A 328 -9.31 -22.18 12.67
N ALA A 329 -9.17 -22.78 11.48
CA ALA A 329 -10.22 -22.79 10.46
C ALA A 329 -11.57 -23.26 11.02
N GLY A 330 -12.63 -22.50 10.73
CA GLY A 330 -13.99 -22.75 11.22
C GLY A 330 -14.25 -22.34 12.67
N LYS A 331 -13.24 -21.94 13.45
CA LYS A 331 -13.39 -21.47 14.84
C LYS A 331 -13.31 -19.96 14.99
N VAL A 332 -12.61 -19.29 14.08
CA VAL A 332 -12.43 -17.82 14.09
C VAL A 332 -13.26 -17.23 12.97
N LYS A 333 -14.12 -16.26 13.30
CA LYS A 333 -14.88 -15.49 12.32
C LYS A 333 -14.08 -14.29 11.85
N GLU A 334 -13.53 -13.54 12.79
CA GLU A 334 -12.63 -12.40 12.53
C GLU A 334 -11.60 -12.28 13.63
N VAL A 335 -10.45 -11.71 13.30
CA VAL A 335 -9.41 -11.33 14.26
C VAL A 335 -8.82 -9.98 13.91
N TRP A 336 -8.63 -9.12 14.92
CA TRP A 336 -7.89 -7.87 14.81
C TRP A 336 -6.65 -7.95 15.69
N VAL A 337 -5.49 -7.66 15.12
CA VAL A 337 -4.19 -7.72 15.79
C VAL A 337 -3.63 -6.31 15.91
N ARG A 338 -3.21 -5.92 17.12
CA ARG A 338 -2.53 -4.65 17.39
C ARG A 338 -1.23 -4.90 18.12
N ILE A 339 -0.15 -4.31 17.65
CA ILE A 339 1.17 -4.45 18.28
C ILE A 339 1.72 -3.05 18.49
N VAL A 340 2.12 -2.73 19.73
CA VAL A 340 2.64 -1.41 20.10
C VAL A 340 4.05 -1.54 20.67
N SER A 341 4.96 -0.71 20.18
CA SER A 341 6.35 -0.66 20.66
C SER A 341 6.50 0.36 21.78
N GLN A 342 7.62 0.28 22.48
CA GLN A 342 8.19 1.40 23.21
C GLN A 342 9.58 1.68 22.64
N ILE A 343 9.89 2.95 22.33
CA ILE A 343 11.17 3.33 21.75
C ILE A 343 12.35 2.80 22.59
N GLY A 344 13.35 2.22 21.92
CA GLY A 344 14.54 1.66 22.58
C GLY A 344 14.37 0.26 23.18
N LYS A 345 13.20 -0.38 23.07
CA LYS A 345 12.99 -1.80 23.41
C LYS A 345 13.25 -2.71 22.21
N PRO A 346 13.63 -3.99 22.41
CA PRO A 346 13.74 -4.95 21.31
C PRO A 346 12.43 -5.03 20.50
N ILE A 347 12.52 -5.07 19.17
CA ILE A 347 11.33 -5.10 18.32
C ILE A 347 10.50 -6.38 18.48
N ASP A 348 11.08 -7.47 18.98
CA ASP A 348 10.35 -8.70 19.31
C ASP A 348 9.76 -8.69 20.72
N GLU A 349 10.01 -7.66 21.54
CA GLU A 349 9.45 -7.48 22.89
C GLU A 349 8.53 -6.24 22.93
N PRO A 350 7.37 -6.27 22.24
CA PRO A 350 6.44 -5.14 22.22
C PRO A 350 5.91 -4.82 23.62
N GLN A 351 5.53 -3.55 23.83
CA GLN A 351 4.84 -3.15 25.05
C GLN A 351 3.52 -3.93 25.21
N ALA A 352 2.82 -4.17 24.11
CA ALA A 352 1.70 -5.12 24.04
C ALA A 352 1.52 -5.65 22.61
N ALA A 353 1.17 -6.94 22.50
CA ALA A 353 0.67 -7.57 21.28
C ALA A 353 -0.70 -8.18 21.59
N THR A 354 -1.77 -7.58 21.05
CA THR A 354 -3.15 -7.94 21.35
C THR A 354 -3.83 -8.55 20.13
N ALA A 355 -4.39 -9.75 20.26
CA ALA A 355 -5.28 -10.36 19.28
C ALA A 355 -6.72 -10.38 19.83
N GLN A 356 -7.59 -9.58 19.22
CA GLN A 356 -9.01 -9.51 19.51
C GLN A 356 -9.77 -10.40 18.54
N ILE A 357 -10.43 -11.45 19.04
CA ILE A 357 -11.03 -12.50 18.21
C ILE A 357 -12.55 -12.49 18.35
N ILE A 358 -13.26 -12.52 17.23
CA ILE A 358 -14.67 -12.88 17.17
C ILE A 358 -14.75 -14.39 16.87
N PRO A 359 -15.16 -15.24 17.83
CA PRO A 359 -15.32 -16.67 17.57
C PRO A 359 -16.44 -16.94 16.55
N ALA A 360 -16.28 -17.99 15.76
CA ALA A 360 -17.35 -18.51 14.93
C ALA A 360 -18.49 -19.08 15.79
N LYS A 361 -19.71 -19.14 15.22
CA LYS A 361 -20.88 -19.68 15.92
C LYS A 361 -20.59 -21.09 16.43
N GLY A 362 -20.77 -21.31 17.74
CA GLY A 362 -20.51 -22.58 18.41
C GLY A 362 -19.07 -22.77 18.92
N SER A 363 -18.15 -21.85 18.60
CA SER A 363 -16.80 -21.81 19.15
C SER A 363 -16.71 -20.85 20.34
N LYS A 364 -15.70 -21.05 21.20
CA LYS A 364 -15.42 -20.18 22.35
C LYS A 364 -13.95 -19.75 22.32
N LEU A 365 -13.65 -18.53 22.79
CA LEU A 365 -12.28 -18.02 22.86
C LEU A 365 -11.34 -19.00 23.58
N ALA A 366 -11.81 -19.63 24.66
CA ALA A 366 -11.03 -20.60 25.45
C ALA A 366 -10.43 -21.75 24.62
N SER A 367 -11.07 -22.11 23.49
CA SER A 367 -10.60 -23.18 22.58
C SER A 367 -9.60 -22.73 21.51
N ILE A 368 -9.34 -21.41 21.42
CA ILE A 368 -8.48 -20.76 20.41
C ILE A 368 -7.30 -20.05 21.10
N LYS A 369 -7.52 -19.58 22.34
CA LYS A 369 -6.63 -18.67 23.07
C LYS A 369 -5.16 -19.11 23.08
N LYS A 370 -4.89 -20.35 23.50
CA LYS A 370 -3.53 -20.88 23.62
C LYS A 370 -2.82 -20.97 22.26
N ASP A 371 -3.55 -21.36 21.22
CA ASP A 371 -3.03 -21.46 19.86
C ASP A 371 -2.71 -20.06 19.32
N ALA A 372 -3.60 -19.09 19.52
CA ALA A 372 -3.39 -17.69 19.14
C ALA A 372 -2.19 -17.06 19.89
N GLU A 373 -2.06 -17.27 21.20
CA GLU A 373 -0.89 -16.84 21.99
C GLU A 373 0.41 -17.41 21.43
N GLY A 374 0.42 -18.72 21.10
CA GLY A 374 1.57 -19.39 20.49
C GLY A 374 1.92 -18.86 19.10
N ILE A 375 0.92 -18.53 18.27
CA ILE A 375 1.14 -17.92 16.95
C ILE A 375 1.77 -16.53 17.10
N VAL A 376 1.20 -15.67 17.95
CA VAL A 376 1.74 -14.32 18.20
C VAL A 376 3.19 -14.38 18.66
N ASP A 377 3.50 -15.26 19.62
CA ASP A 377 4.85 -15.40 20.15
C ASP A 377 5.86 -15.87 19.09
N GLN A 378 5.49 -16.87 18.27
CA GLN A 378 6.33 -17.38 17.20
C GLN A 378 6.57 -16.37 16.07
N GLU A 379 5.58 -15.55 15.74
CA GLU A 379 5.74 -14.51 14.72
C GLU A 379 6.61 -13.36 15.24
N LEU A 380 6.45 -12.95 16.51
CA LEU A 380 7.34 -11.98 17.15
C LEU A 380 8.79 -12.47 17.19
N GLU A 381 9.04 -13.73 17.54
CA GLU A 381 10.39 -14.32 17.50
C GLU A 381 11.01 -14.26 16.08
N LYS A 382 10.18 -14.39 15.04
CA LYS A 382 10.61 -14.40 13.64
C LYS A 382 10.58 -13.02 12.98
N ILE A 383 10.26 -11.95 13.70
CA ILE A 383 10.08 -10.60 13.14
C ILE A 383 11.29 -10.15 12.30
N TYR A 384 12.50 -10.53 12.69
CA TYR A 384 13.75 -10.20 11.98
C TYR A 384 13.77 -10.71 10.53
N LYS A 385 13.08 -11.81 10.24
CA LYS A 385 12.97 -12.39 8.89
C LYS A 385 12.10 -11.55 7.94
N LEU A 386 11.30 -10.61 8.47
CA LEU A 386 10.57 -9.65 7.63
C LEU A 386 11.53 -8.78 6.82
N THR A 387 12.71 -8.47 7.36
CA THR A 387 13.74 -7.67 6.69
C THR A 387 14.03 -8.23 5.29
N ASP A 388 14.33 -9.52 5.20
CA ASP A 388 14.68 -10.18 3.94
C ASP A 388 13.52 -10.18 2.95
N ARG A 389 12.30 -10.44 3.45
CA ARG A 389 11.08 -10.42 2.61
C ARG A 389 10.83 -9.01 2.05
N ILE A 390 11.01 -7.97 2.86
CA ILE A 390 10.85 -6.57 2.45
C ILE A 390 11.90 -6.19 1.41
N VAL A 391 13.18 -6.45 1.68
CA VAL A 391 14.28 -6.13 0.75
C VAL A 391 14.09 -6.86 -0.58
N ALA A 392 13.68 -8.12 -0.54
CA ALA A 392 13.34 -8.92 -1.73
C ALA A 392 12.04 -8.48 -2.43
N GLY A 393 11.18 -7.68 -1.79
CA GLY A 393 9.93 -7.19 -2.39
C GLY A 393 8.83 -8.23 -2.44
N LYS A 394 8.87 -9.15 -1.50
CA LYS A 394 7.91 -10.25 -1.35
C LYS A 394 6.79 -9.90 -0.35
N VAL A 395 6.68 -8.62 0.02
CA VAL A 395 5.67 -8.13 0.98
C VAL A 395 5.01 -6.89 0.39
N ARG A 396 3.69 -6.81 0.52
CA ARG A 396 2.90 -5.63 0.21
C ARG A 396 3.03 -4.61 1.34
N VAL A 397 3.30 -3.35 1.01
CA VAL A 397 3.41 -2.26 2.00
C VAL A 397 2.39 -1.14 1.80
N PHE A 398 1.59 -1.19 0.73
CA PHE A 398 0.42 -0.36 0.42
C PHE A 398 -0.42 -1.04 -0.68
#